data_AF-A0AAV9D4B0-F1
#
_entry.id   AF-A0AAV9D4B0-F1
#
_cell.length_a   1.000
_cell.length_b   1.000
_cell.length_c   1.000
_cell.angle_alpha   90.00
_cell.angle_beta   90.00
_cell.angle_gamma   90.00
#
_symmetry.space_group_name_H-M   'P 1'
#
loop_
_entity.id
_entity.type
_entity.pdbx_description
1 polymer ?
#
loop_
_entity_poly.entity_id
_entity_poly.type
_entity_poly.pdbx_seq_one_letter_code
_entity_poly.pdbx_strand_id
1 'polypeptide(L)'
;MRPIIENKSRLILAHSTSGYRHSLREVLDTPSVMALIKDTQAAQEVRALKDFFSMLPDDIGRACYGPKHVELAHDRRAIQTLLITDALFRNSDVATRKKYVELVESVKSNGGNVHIFSSMHVSGSVSLYLRLFS
;
A
#
# COMPACT_ATOMS: atom_id res chain seq x y z
N MET A 1 -6.66 17.76 -30.60
CA MET A 1 -5.58 18.56 -29.98
C MET A 1 -6.04 19.54 -28.90
N ARG A 2 -7.25 20.14 -28.94
CA ARG A 2 -7.78 21.02 -27.87
C ARG A 2 -7.73 20.47 -26.41
N PRO A 3 -8.03 19.18 -26.13
CA PRO A 3 -8.09 18.71 -24.74
C PRO A 3 -6.74 18.70 -24.00
N ILE A 4 -5.61 18.61 -24.71
CA ILE A 4 -4.27 18.63 -24.11
C ILE A 4 -3.89 20.05 -23.66
N ILE A 5 -4.29 21.05 -24.44
CA ILE A 5 -4.01 22.46 -24.15
C ILE A 5 -4.87 22.94 -22.98
N GLU A 6 -6.14 22.54 -22.94
CA GLU A 6 -7.07 22.85 -21.83
C GLU A 6 -6.65 22.19 -20.51
N ASN A 7 -5.99 21.04 -20.56
CA ASN A 7 -5.51 20.31 -19.38
C ASN A 7 -4.01 20.45 -19.13
N LYS A 8 -3.35 21.48 -19.70
CA LYS A 8 -1.91 21.69 -19.57
C LYS A 8 -1.45 21.79 -18.10
N SER A 9 -2.30 22.29 -17.21
CA SER A 9 -2.05 22.36 -15.76
C SER A 9 -2.03 21.00 -15.06
N ARG A 10 -2.52 19.94 -15.69
CA ARG A 10 -2.48 18.55 -15.18
C ARG A 10 -1.24 17.79 -15.65
N LEU A 11 -0.45 18.36 -16.56
CA LEU A 11 0.78 17.76 -17.08
C LEU A 11 1.94 18.16 -16.17
N ILE A 12 2.47 17.19 -15.42
CA ILE A 12 3.56 17.42 -14.47
C ILE A 12 4.81 16.76 -15.01
N LEU A 13 5.90 17.53 -15.05
CA LEU A 13 7.23 16.98 -15.26
C LEU A 13 7.76 16.48 -13.90
N ALA A 14 8.08 15.20 -13.82
CA ALA A 14 8.66 14.59 -12.63
C ALA A 14 9.96 13.85 -13.00
N HIS A 15 10.92 13.87 -12.07
CA HIS A 15 12.18 13.15 -12.23
C HIS A 15 11.96 11.66 -11.96
N SER A 16 12.64 10.82 -12.73
CA SER A 16 12.63 9.37 -12.54
C SER A 16 13.99 8.80 -12.92
N THR A 17 14.53 7.93 -12.07
CA THR A 17 15.81 7.24 -12.31
C THR A 17 15.75 6.18 -13.41
N SER A 18 14.56 5.69 -13.78
CA SER A 18 14.39 4.76 -14.91
C SER A 18 12.99 4.86 -15.54
N GLY A 19 12.82 4.33 -16.76
CA GLY A 19 11.51 4.23 -17.42
C GLY A 19 10.66 3.02 -16.99
N TYR A 20 11.13 2.21 -16.04
CA TYR A 20 10.46 0.99 -15.62
C TYR A 20 9.49 1.22 -14.45
N ARG A 21 8.55 0.28 -14.27
CA ARG A 21 7.44 0.40 -13.30
C ARG A 21 7.86 0.72 -11.87
N HIS A 22 9.05 0.29 -11.44
CA HIS A 22 9.54 0.58 -10.08
C HIS A 22 9.89 2.06 -9.87
N SER A 23 10.31 2.77 -10.91
CA SER A 23 10.67 4.20 -10.85
C SER A 23 9.46 5.14 -10.88
N LEU A 24 8.27 4.63 -11.22
CA LEU A 24 7.01 5.36 -11.00
C LEU A 24 6.77 5.66 -9.53
N ARG A 25 7.35 4.85 -8.62
CA ARG A 25 7.28 5.10 -7.17
C ARG A 25 8.04 6.37 -6.78
N GLU A 26 9.20 6.61 -7.37
CA GLU A 26 10.02 7.81 -7.16
C GLU A 26 9.29 9.06 -7.66
N VAL A 27 8.65 8.94 -8.82
CA VAL A 27 7.80 9.99 -9.40
C VAL A 27 6.63 10.33 -8.47
N LEU A 28 5.98 9.32 -7.90
CA LEU A 28 4.86 9.51 -6.97
C LEU A 28 5.30 10.13 -5.63
N ASP A 29 6.54 9.94 -5.20
CA ASP A 29 7.08 10.57 -3.98
C ASP A 29 7.50 12.03 -4.19
N THR A 30 7.48 12.52 -5.44
CA THR A 30 7.86 13.90 -5.75
C THR A 30 6.87 14.88 -5.08
N PRO A 31 7.35 15.90 -4.32
CA PRO A 31 6.48 16.81 -3.58
C PRO A 31 5.39 17.51 -4.42
N SER A 32 5.69 17.83 -5.67
CA SER A 32 4.74 18.44 -6.62
C SER A 32 3.63 17.47 -7.04
N VAL A 33 3.94 16.18 -7.19
CA VAL A 33 2.97 15.13 -7.50
C VAL A 33 2.12 14.83 -6.25
N MET A 34 2.77 14.66 -5.09
CA MET A 34 2.10 14.44 -3.80
C MET A 34 1.12 15.55 -3.41
N ALA A 35 1.43 16.81 -3.75
CA ALA A 35 0.52 17.93 -3.54
C ALA A 35 -0.75 17.82 -4.42
N LEU A 36 -0.61 17.27 -5.63
CA LEU A 36 -1.72 17.11 -6.57
C LEU A 36 -2.62 15.91 -6.24
N ILE A 37 -2.03 14.85 -5.66
CA ILE A 37 -2.77 13.64 -5.28
C ILE A 37 -3.14 13.61 -3.79
N LYS A 38 -2.85 14.68 -3.04
CA LYS A 38 -2.88 14.77 -1.57
C LYS A 38 -4.13 14.19 -0.90
N ASP A 39 -5.28 14.30 -1.55
CA ASP A 39 -6.61 13.91 -1.04
C ASP A 39 -7.18 12.66 -1.75
N THR A 40 -6.35 11.92 -2.47
CA THR A 40 -6.76 10.68 -3.15
C THR A 40 -6.38 9.45 -2.34
N GLN A 41 -7.13 8.36 -2.53
CA GLN A 41 -6.80 7.05 -1.97
C GLN A 41 -5.36 6.62 -2.32
N ALA A 42 -4.90 6.94 -3.53
CA ALA A 42 -3.53 6.68 -3.96
C ALA A 42 -2.47 7.39 -3.11
N ALA A 43 -2.71 8.63 -2.62
CA ALA A 43 -1.77 9.29 -1.73
C ALA A 43 -1.70 8.64 -0.35
N GLN A 44 -2.81 8.12 0.17
CA GLN A 44 -2.83 7.38 1.44
C GLN A 44 -2.06 6.06 1.30
N GLU A 45 -2.27 5.35 0.19
CA GLU A 45 -1.54 4.14 -0.17
C GLU A 45 -0.03 4.38 -0.28
N VAL A 46 0.39 5.43 -1.01
CA VAL A 46 1.81 5.78 -1.18
C VAL A 46 2.45 6.14 0.16
N ARG A 47 1.76 6.90 1.03
CA ARG A 47 2.26 7.23 2.38
C ARG A 47 2.41 5.99 3.25
N ALA A 48 1.36 5.17 3.36
CA ALA A 48 1.41 3.96 4.19
C ALA A 48 2.53 3.01 3.75
N LEU A 49 2.76 2.92 2.45
CA LEU A 49 3.83 2.11 1.88
C LEU A 49 5.22 2.74 2.13
N LYS A 50 5.35 4.07 2.05
CA LYS A 50 6.59 4.78 2.40
C LYS A 50 6.95 4.57 3.87
N ASP A 51 5.98 4.71 4.77
CA ASP A 51 6.15 4.48 6.20
C ASP A 51 6.63 3.05 6.50
N PHE A 52 6.08 2.07 5.76
CA PHE A 52 6.52 0.68 5.85
C PHE A 52 8.00 0.52 5.43
N PHE A 53 8.40 1.13 4.30
CA PHE A 53 9.77 1.03 3.81
C PHE A 53 10.79 1.80 4.64
N SER A 54 10.41 2.93 5.25
CA SER A 54 11.29 3.63 6.19
C SER A 54 11.49 2.84 7.48
N MET A 55 10.53 2.01 7.88
CA MET A 55 10.61 1.23 9.11
C MET A 55 11.46 -0.05 8.98
N LEU A 56 11.61 -0.60 7.77
CA LEU A 56 12.44 -1.77 7.49
C LEU A 56 13.91 -1.65 7.96
N PRO A 57 14.64 -0.55 7.65
CA PRO A 57 16.01 -0.37 8.14
C PRO A 57 16.09 0.00 9.62
N ASP A 58 15.09 0.69 10.16
CA ASP A 58 15.08 1.17 11.54
C ASP A 58 14.77 0.05 12.56
N ASP A 59 13.84 -0.85 12.23
CA ASP A 59 13.46 -1.96 13.10
C ASP A 59 12.88 -3.14 12.29
N ILE A 60 13.77 -4.07 11.95
CA ILE A 60 13.44 -5.30 11.21
C ILE A 60 12.40 -6.15 11.97
N GLY A 61 12.31 -6.02 13.30
CA GLY A 61 11.34 -6.73 14.13
C GLY A 61 9.91 -6.18 14.06
N ARG A 62 9.73 -4.96 13.55
CA ARG A 62 8.43 -4.27 13.52
C ARG A 62 7.75 -4.24 12.16
N ALA A 63 8.48 -4.52 11.08
CA ALA A 63 7.93 -4.59 9.73
C ALA A 63 8.00 -6.03 9.22
N CYS A 64 6.85 -6.64 8.95
CA CYS A 64 6.78 -8.03 8.47
C CYS A 64 6.04 -8.11 7.14
N TYR A 65 6.36 -9.14 6.35
CA TYR A 65 5.67 -9.42 5.09
C TYR A 65 5.52 -10.92 4.88
N GLY A 66 4.49 -11.30 4.13
CA GLY A 66 4.17 -12.69 3.79
C GLY A 66 3.20 -13.40 4.76
N PRO A 67 2.37 -14.35 4.27
CA PRO A 67 1.23 -14.91 5.01
C PRO A 67 1.56 -15.46 6.40
N LYS A 68 2.67 -16.19 6.53
CA LYS A 68 3.08 -16.79 7.82
C LYS A 68 3.38 -15.76 8.90
N HIS A 69 4.07 -14.68 8.54
CA HIS A 69 4.38 -13.61 9.48
C HIS A 69 3.12 -12.79 9.82
N VAL A 70 2.20 -12.64 8.84
CA VAL A 70 0.89 -12.01 9.04
C VAL A 70 0.06 -12.77 10.07
N GLU A 71 0.00 -14.09 9.93
CA GLU A 71 -0.75 -14.97 10.82
C GLU A 71 -0.17 -14.93 12.23
N LEU A 72 1.16 -15.03 12.37
CA LEU A 72 1.80 -14.94 13.68
C LEU A 72 1.57 -13.57 14.36
N ALA A 73 1.62 -12.49 13.58
CA ALA A 73 1.35 -11.14 14.05
C ALA A 73 -0.10 -10.96 14.49
N HIS A 74 -1.02 -11.56 13.74
CA HIS A 74 -2.45 -11.57 14.02
C HIS A 74 -2.76 -12.34 15.30
N ASP A 75 -2.17 -13.52 15.49
CA ASP A 75 -2.31 -14.34 16.70
C ASP A 75 -1.83 -13.60 17.95
N ARG A 76 -0.76 -12.82 17.80
CA ARG A 76 -0.22 -11.96 18.87
C ARG A 76 -0.98 -10.64 19.04
N ARG A 77 -2.00 -10.38 18.23
CA ARG A 77 -2.74 -9.11 18.14
C ARG A 77 -1.82 -7.89 18.01
N ALA A 78 -0.67 -8.09 17.37
CA ALA A 78 0.37 -7.08 17.26
C ALA A 78 0.22 -6.27 15.97
N ILE A 79 -0.91 -6.29 15.27
CA ILE A 79 -1.06 -5.60 13.97
C ILE A 79 -1.55 -4.18 14.19
N GLN A 80 -0.68 -3.20 13.94
CA GLN A 80 -1.06 -1.78 13.92
C GLN A 80 -1.58 -1.35 12.57
N THR A 81 -0.86 -1.68 11.50
CA THR A 81 -1.26 -1.33 10.14
C THR A 81 -1.12 -2.55 9.24
N LEU A 82 -2.23 -2.95 8.62
CA LEU A 82 -2.27 -4.01 7.61
C LEU A 82 -2.38 -3.37 6.23
N LEU A 83 -1.45 -3.73 5.34
CA LEU A 83 -1.48 -3.37 3.92
C LEU A 83 -1.79 -4.64 3.13
N ILE A 84 -2.91 -4.65 2.41
CA ILE A 84 -3.40 -5.83 1.68
C ILE A 84 -3.86 -5.44 0.28
N THR A 85 -3.58 -6.27 -0.73
CA THR A 85 -3.99 -6.00 -2.11
C THR A 85 -5.37 -6.59 -2.39
N ASP A 86 -6.21 -5.86 -3.15
CA ASP A 86 -7.56 -6.29 -3.50
C ASP A 86 -7.63 -7.57 -4.34
N ALA A 87 -6.55 -7.90 -5.07
CA ALA A 87 -6.38 -9.16 -5.78
C ALA A 87 -6.56 -10.39 -4.88
N LEU A 88 -6.20 -10.30 -3.59
CA LEU A 88 -6.37 -11.39 -2.64
C LEU A 88 -7.84 -11.69 -2.33
N PHE A 89 -8.73 -10.70 -2.49
CA PHE A 89 -10.17 -10.92 -2.38
C PHE A 89 -10.80 -11.43 -3.67
N ARG A 90 -10.12 -11.27 -4.82
CA ARG A 90 -10.57 -11.75 -6.14
C ARG A 90 -10.09 -13.18 -6.45
N ASN A 91 -9.35 -13.81 -5.54
CA ASN A 91 -8.86 -15.17 -5.71
C ASN A 91 -10.03 -16.17 -5.86
N SER A 92 -9.88 -17.15 -6.75
CA SER A 92 -10.88 -18.19 -7.02
C SER A 92 -11.09 -19.12 -5.84
N ASP A 93 -10.11 -19.25 -4.96
CA ASP A 93 -10.23 -20.03 -3.73
C ASP A 93 -11.05 -19.28 -2.66
N VAL A 94 -12.24 -19.82 -2.40
CA VAL A 94 -13.20 -19.31 -1.40
C VAL A 94 -12.64 -19.38 0.01
N ALA A 95 -11.86 -20.42 0.33
CA ALA A 95 -11.31 -20.60 1.68
C ALA A 95 -10.28 -19.51 2.00
N THR A 96 -9.34 -19.27 1.08
CA THR A 96 -8.35 -18.20 1.19
C THR A 96 -9.01 -16.81 1.27
N ARG A 97 -10.08 -16.56 0.50
CA ARG A 97 -10.82 -15.30 0.56
C ARG A 97 -11.45 -15.07 1.94
N LYS A 98 -12.12 -16.06 2.51
CA LYS A 98 -12.71 -15.95 3.85
C LYS A 98 -11.66 -15.63 4.91
N LYS A 99 -10.51 -16.32 4.87
CA LYS A 99 -9.39 -16.07 5.78
C LYS A 99 -8.92 -14.61 5.77
N TYR A 100 -8.75 -14.02 4.59
CA TYR A 100 -8.30 -12.62 4.50
C TYR A 100 -9.39 -11.62 4.89
N VAL A 101 -10.67 -11.93 4.64
CA VAL A 101 -11.80 -11.10 5.12
C VAL A 101 -11.85 -11.10 6.64
N GLU A 102 -11.77 -12.27 7.27
CA GLU A 102 -11.74 -12.42 8.74
C GLU A 102 -10.53 -11.70 9.35
N LEU A 103 -9.35 -11.82 8.73
CA LEU A 103 -8.16 -11.08 9.15
C LEU A 103 -8.39 -9.56 9.14
N VAL A 104 -8.95 -9.03 8.05
CA VAL A 104 -9.21 -7.59 7.91
C VAL A 104 -10.23 -7.11 8.95
N GLU A 105 -11.30 -7.86 9.14
CA GLU A 105 -12.32 -7.57 10.15
C GLU A 105 -11.72 -7.58 11.56
N SER A 106 -10.88 -8.56 11.87
CA SER A 106 -10.26 -8.65 13.19
C SER A 106 -9.21 -7.56 13.43
N VAL A 107 -8.43 -7.15 12.43
CA VAL A 107 -7.49 -6.03 12.59
C VAL A 107 -8.26 -4.74 12.88
N LYS A 108 -9.38 -4.50 12.16
CA LYS A 108 -10.24 -3.35 12.42
C LYS A 108 -10.89 -3.40 13.80
N SER A 109 -11.36 -4.56 14.25
CA SER A 109 -11.97 -4.71 15.58
C SER A 109 -10.96 -4.52 16.72
N ASN A 110 -9.69 -4.84 16.48
CA ASN A 110 -8.59 -4.61 17.42
C ASN A 110 -8.04 -3.17 17.39
N GLY A 111 -8.65 -2.26 16.60
CA GLY A 111 -8.22 -0.86 16.51
C GLY A 111 -7.02 -0.61 15.58
N GLY A 112 -6.64 -1.61 14.77
CA GLY A 112 -5.62 -1.47 13.74
C GLY A 112 -6.16 -0.81 12.46
N ASN A 113 -5.27 -0.17 11.71
CA ASN A 113 -5.58 0.44 10.43
C ASN A 113 -5.40 -0.56 9.29
N VAL A 114 -6.34 -0.61 8.36
CA VAL A 114 -6.24 -1.46 7.16
C VAL A 114 -6.27 -0.60 5.91
N HIS A 115 -5.25 -0.73 5.07
CA HIS A 115 -5.19 -0.14 3.74
C HIS A 115 -5.31 -1.22 2.68
N ILE A 116 -6.35 -1.11 1.85
CA ILE A 116 -6.58 -2.01 0.72
C ILE A 116 -6.02 -1.33 -0.54
N PHE A 117 -4.99 -1.92 -1.13
CA PHE A 117 -4.34 -1.45 -2.34
C PHE A 117 -5.00 -2.05 -3.56
N SER A 118 -5.26 -1.25 -4.58
CA SER A 118 -5.70 -1.79 -5.86
C SER A 118 -4.54 -2.47 -6.60
N SER A 119 -4.73 -3.71 -7.05
CA SER A 119 -3.79 -4.45 -7.88
C SER A 119 -3.57 -3.81 -9.26
N MET A 120 -4.44 -2.86 -9.65
CA MET A 120 -4.30 -2.07 -10.87
C MET A 120 -3.39 -0.84 -10.69
N HIS A 121 -3.04 -0.48 -9.45
CA HIS A 121 -2.07 0.57 -9.17
C HIS A 121 -0.65 0.00 -9.08
N VAL A 122 0.35 0.82 -9.43
CA VAL A 122 1.78 0.46 -9.36
C VAL A 122 2.21 0.09 -7.93
N SER A 123 1.45 0.55 -6.92
CA SER A 123 1.56 0.17 -5.51
C SER A 123 1.11 -1.28 -5.22
N GLY A 124 0.22 -1.86 -6.04
CA GLY A 124 -0.45 -3.14 -5.81
C GLY A 124 0.31 -4.39 -6.27
N SER A 125 1.52 -4.25 -6.84
CA SER A 125 2.34 -5.42 -7.22
C SER A 125 3.00 -6.14 -6.04
N VAL A 126 2.91 -5.59 -4.82
CA VAL A 126 3.44 -6.27 -3.62
C VAL A 126 2.31 -6.70 -2.70
N SER A 127 2.32 -7.99 -2.36
CA SER A 127 1.09 -8.72 -2.03
C SER A 127 0.63 -8.59 -0.57
N LEU A 128 1.51 -8.31 0.40
CA LEU A 128 1.14 -8.09 1.81
C LEU A 128 2.26 -7.38 2.58
N TYR A 129 1.91 -6.36 3.35
CA TYR A 129 2.83 -5.71 4.30
C TYR A 129 2.15 -5.50 5.65
N LEU A 130 2.91 -5.63 6.73
CA LEU A 130 2.47 -5.41 8.10
C LEU A 130 3.40 -4.49 8.85
N ARG A 131 2.76 -3.64 9.65
CA ARG A 131 3.39 -2.92 10.74
C ARG A 131 2.92 -3.50 12.07
N LEU A 132 3.88 -3.91 12.90
CA LEU A 132 3.64 -4.44 14.22
C LEU A 132 3.60 -3.32 15.27
N PHE A 133 2.72 -3.45 16.26
CA PHE A 133 2.78 -2.68 17.50
C PHE A 133 4.06 -3.03 18.26
N SER A 134 4.61 -2.01 18.93
CA SER A 134 5.74 -2.15 19.86
C SER A 134 5.37 -3.01 21.06
#